data_AF-A0A6G8CHB5-F1
#
_entry.id   AF-A0A6G8CHB5-F1
#
_cell.length_a   1.000
_cell.length_b   1.000
_cell.length_c   1.000
_cell.angle_alpha   90.00
_cell.angle_beta   90.00
_cell.angle_gamma   90.00
#
_symmetry.space_group_name_H-M   'P 1'
#
loop_
_entity.id
_entity.type
_entity.pdbx_description
1 polymer ?
#
loop_
_entity_poly.entity_id
_entity_poly.type
_entity_poly.pdbx_seq_one_letter_code
_entity_poly.pdbx_strand_id
1 'polypeptide(L)'
;MIGGVYSLHLFDVNFSVSVAVGFIALFGVAMETGVLVVVYLNQALGDLVRSRQPPALPDGAAPPLTAPPPPDAAMPGVPAGVVAPAPPMPPITQQDIEKAVYAGAVLRIRPVLMTVVVDMLGLFPVLIATGVGSDLMRPLALPYVFGLVTATLYALVVVPALFALVKEWEWRRTGQLTYLTLHD
;
A
#
# COMPACT_ATOMS: atom_id res chain seq x y z
N MET A 1 14.20 -11.04 5.73
CA MET A 1 15.63 -11.42 5.81
C MET A 1 16.06 -11.83 7.21
N ILE A 2 15.87 -10.99 8.24
CA ILE A 2 16.32 -11.28 9.62
C ILE A 2 15.81 -12.64 10.14
N GLY A 3 14.52 -12.94 9.98
CA GLY A 3 13.96 -14.24 10.41
C GLY A 3 14.55 -15.45 9.68
N GLY A 4 14.94 -15.29 8.41
CA GLY A 4 15.60 -16.35 7.64
C GLY A 4 17.03 -16.59 8.13
N VAL A 5 17.76 -15.53 8.49
CA VAL A 5 19.10 -15.66 9.11
C VAL A 5 19.00 -16.35 10.47
N TYR A 6 18.01 -15.96 11.29
CA TYR A 6 17.78 -16.58 12.58
C TYR A 6 17.42 -18.08 12.46
N SER A 7 16.69 -18.46 11.41
CA SER A 7 16.35 -19.88 11.18
C SER A 7 17.59 -20.76 10.96
N LEU A 8 18.66 -20.24 10.35
CA LEU A 8 19.89 -21.03 10.15
C LEU A 8 20.59 -21.35 11.47
N HIS A 9 20.57 -20.40 12.41
CA HIS A 9 21.11 -20.60 13.75
C HIS A 9 20.26 -21.57 14.58
N LEU A 10 18.93 -21.53 14.42
CA LEU A 10 18.03 -22.40 15.19
C LEU A 10 18.08 -23.86 14.72
N PHE A 11 18.22 -24.09 13.41
CA PHE A 11 18.22 -25.43 12.80
C PHE A 11 19.63 -25.97 12.50
N ASP A 12 20.66 -25.26 12.96
CA ASP A 12 22.09 -25.61 12.81
C ASP A 12 22.49 -25.93 11.36
N VAL A 13 22.00 -25.12 10.42
CA VAL A 13 22.23 -25.31 8.99
C VAL A 13 23.35 -24.39 8.51
N ASN A 14 24.35 -24.98 7.86
CA ASN A 14 25.46 -24.23 7.28
C ASN A 14 25.01 -23.29 6.16
N PHE A 15 25.73 -22.18 6.01
CA PHE A 15 25.54 -21.30 4.86
C PHE A 15 26.03 -22.00 3.59
N SER A 16 25.11 -22.24 2.66
CA SER A 16 25.33 -23.00 1.42
C SER A 16 24.69 -22.29 0.23
N VAL A 17 25.01 -22.72 -0.99
CA VAL A 17 24.38 -22.23 -2.22
C VAL A 17 22.86 -22.38 -2.15
N SER A 18 22.36 -23.51 -1.64
CA SER A 18 20.91 -23.74 -1.48
C SER A 18 20.26 -22.71 -0.55
N VAL A 19 20.93 -22.34 0.54
CA VAL A 19 20.49 -21.30 1.48
C VAL A 19 20.44 -19.94 0.80
N ALA A 20 21.47 -19.60 0.01
CA ALA A 20 21.52 -18.36 -0.75
C ALA A 20 20.34 -18.25 -1.74
N VAL A 21 20.02 -19.34 -2.45
CA VAL A 21 18.84 -19.40 -3.34
C VAL A 21 17.54 -19.17 -2.56
N GLY A 22 17.41 -19.75 -1.37
CA GLY A 22 16.27 -19.51 -0.48
C GLY A 22 16.09 -18.04 -0.10
N PHE A 23 17.18 -17.32 0.17
CA PHE A 23 17.14 -15.88 0.43
C PHE A 23 16.77 -15.06 -0.81
N ILE A 24 17.23 -15.46 -2.00
CA ILE A 24 16.85 -14.80 -3.27
C ILE A 24 15.35 -14.94 -3.50
N ALA A 25 14.80 -16.14 -3.34
CA ALA A 25 13.37 -16.38 -3.46
C ALA A 25 12.57 -15.55 -2.45
N LEU A 26 13.04 -15.50 -1.19
CA LEU A 26 12.41 -14.70 -0.14
C LEU A 26 12.45 -13.20 -0.48
N PHE A 27 13.52 -12.71 -1.09
CA PHE A 27 13.64 -11.32 -1.50
C PHE A 27 12.61 -10.97 -2.58
N GLY A 28 12.40 -11.86 -3.55
CA GLY A 28 11.37 -11.71 -4.57
C GLY A 28 9.97 -11.52 -3.97
N VAL A 29 9.58 -12.39 -3.04
CA VAL A 29 8.28 -12.31 -2.37
C VAL A 29 8.15 -11.09 -1.46
N ALA A 30 9.24 -10.68 -0.81
CA ALA A 30 9.27 -9.44 -0.05
C ALA A 30 9.05 -8.21 -0.96
N MET A 31 9.63 -8.20 -2.16
CA MET A 31 9.42 -7.14 -3.16
C MET A 31 7.99 -7.13 -3.70
N GLU A 32 7.42 -8.29 -4.00
CA GLU A 32 6.01 -8.41 -4.41
C GLU A 32 5.07 -7.78 -3.37
N THR A 33 5.23 -8.17 -2.10
CA THR A 33 4.41 -7.64 -1.00
C THR A 33 4.61 -6.14 -0.83
N GLY A 34 5.86 -5.65 -0.93
CA GLY A 34 6.17 -4.22 -0.81
C GLY A 34 5.52 -3.38 -1.91
N VAL A 35 5.60 -3.82 -3.16
CA VAL A 35 5.01 -3.11 -4.31
C VAL A 35 3.49 -3.10 -4.20
N LEU A 36 2.85 -4.24 -3.87
CA LEU A 36 1.40 -4.28 -3.68
C LEU A 36 0.94 -3.27 -2.63
N VAL A 37 1.60 -3.23 -1.47
CA VAL A 37 1.23 -2.30 -0.40
C VAL A 37 1.30 -0.84 -0.87
N VAL A 38 2.32 -0.45 -1.63
CA VAL A 38 2.48 0.90 -2.18
C VAL A 38 1.43 1.22 -3.24
N VAL A 39 1.14 0.30 -4.16
CA VAL A 39 0.13 0.51 -5.21
C VAL A 39 -1.26 0.72 -4.59
N TYR A 40 -1.65 -0.13 -3.63
CA TYR A 40 -2.93 0.02 -2.93
C TYR A 40 -2.99 1.29 -2.06
N LEU A 41 -1.87 1.71 -1.45
CA LEU A 41 -1.76 3.01 -0.78
C LEU A 41 -2.03 4.16 -1.75
N ASN A 42 -1.42 4.11 -2.92
CA ASN A 42 -1.55 5.14 -3.94
C ASN A 42 -2.99 5.21 -4.48
N GLN A 43 -3.62 4.06 -4.71
CA GLN A 43 -5.03 3.98 -5.11
C GLN A 43 -5.97 4.54 -4.05
N ALA A 44 -5.80 4.16 -2.77
CA ALA A 44 -6.62 4.67 -1.69
C ALA A 44 -6.55 6.20 -1.55
N LEU A 45 -5.37 6.78 -1.81
CA LEU A 45 -5.21 8.22 -1.86
C LEU A 45 -5.87 8.85 -3.09
N GLY A 46 -5.73 8.22 -4.26
CA GLY A 46 -6.36 8.66 -5.50
C GLY A 46 -7.89 8.69 -5.40
N ASP A 47 -8.48 7.68 -4.76
CA ASP A 47 -9.92 7.61 -4.51
C ASP A 47 -10.41 8.74 -3.59
N LEU A 48 -9.63 9.11 -2.57
CA LEU A 48 -9.94 10.27 -1.74
C LEU A 48 -9.91 11.58 -2.54
N VAL A 49 -8.89 11.79 -3.37
CA VAL A 49 -8.79 12.99 -4.22
C VAL A 49 -9.98 13.05 -5.19
N ARG A 50 -10.32 11.93 -5.83
CA ARG A 50 -11.44 11.83 -6.76
C ARG A 50 -12.80 12.04 -6.10
N SER A 51 -12.98 11.57 -4.86
CA SER A 51 -14.22 11.80 -4.09
C SER A 51 -14.40 13.27 -3.65
N ARG A 52 -13.31 14.03 -3.56
CA ARG A 52 -13.31 15.46 -3.20
C ARG A 52 -13.37 16.38 -4.43
N GLN A 53 -13.03 15.87 -5.62
CA GLN A 53 -13.06 16.62 -6.86
C GLN A 53 -14.49 16.64 -7.44
N PRO A 54 -15.09 17.81 -7.71
CA PRO A 54 -16.40 17.84 -8.34
C PRO A 54 -16.35 17.14 -9.71
N PRO A 55 -17.42 16.41 -10.11
CA PRO A 55 -17.43 15.66 -11.36
C PRO A 55 -17.03 16.57 -12.51
N ALA A 56 -16.04 16.15 -13.29
CA ALA A 56 -15.69 16.83 -14.54
C ALA A 56 -16.93 16.80 -15.43
N LEU A 57 -17.56 17.96 -15.58
CA LEU A 57 -18.76 18.09 -16.37
C LEU A 57 -18.40 17.90 -17.85
N PRO A 58 -19.06 16.97 -18.56
CA PRO A 58 -18.88 16.86 -19.99
C PRO A 58 -19.33 18.18 -20.64
N ASP A 59 -18.45 18.75 -21.46
CA ASP A 59 -18.72 19.84 -22.41
C ASP A 59 -19.57 21.02 -21.88
N GLY A 60 -19.06 21.74 -20.88
CA GLY A 60 -19.66 23.00 -20.42
C GLY A 60 -20.98 22.87 -19.67
N ALA A 61 -21.35 21.65 -19.26
CA ALA A 61 -22.51 21.45 -18.39
C ALA A 61 -22.31 22.13 -17.02
N ALA A 62 -23.38 22.68 -16.46
CA ALA A 62 -23.37 23.35 -15.16
C ALA A 62 -23.34 22.35 -13.98
N PRO A 63 -22.81 22.74 -12.80
CA PRO A 63 -22.80 21.89 -11.60
C PRO A 63 -24.20 21.38 -11.24
N PRO A 64 -24.34 20.14 -10.73
CA PRO A 64 -25.62 19.59 -10.36
C PRO A 64 -26.31 20.43 -9.27
N LEU A 65 -27.60 20.71 -9.48
CA LEU A 65 -28.49 21.52 -8.62
C LEU A 65 -28.64 21.01 -7.16
N THR A 66 -27.98 19.90 -6.82
CA THR A 66 -27.97 19.27 -5.49
C THR A 66 -26.80 19.74 -4.61
N ALA A 67 -25.86 20.53 -5.15
CA ALA A 67 -24.89 21.23 -4.33
C ALA A 67 -25.64 22.33 -3.52
N PRO A 68 -25.46 22.42 -2.19
CA PRO A 68 -26.03 23.51 -1.43
C PRO A 68 -25.52 24.84 -2.02
N PRO A 69 -26.40 25.81 -2.31
CA PRO A 69 -25.98 27.09 -2.86
C PRO A 69 -24.99 27.75 -1.91
N PRO A 70 -23.99 28.48 -2.43
CA PRO A 70 -23.01 29.21 -1.61
C PRO A 70 -23.75 30.06 -0.56
N PRO A 71 -23.25 30.16 0.69
CA PRO A 71 -23.84 31.01 1.72
C PRO A 71 -23.98 32.50 1.31
N ASP A 72 -23.24 32.89 0.28
CA ASP A 72 -23.12 34.20 -0.36
C ASP A 72 -23.95 34.34 -1.65
N ALA A 73 -24.55 33.26 -2.18
CA ALA A 73 -25.44 33.30 -3.34
C ALA A 73 -26.83 33.92 -3.05
N ALA A 74 -27.12 34.21 -1.78
CA ALA A 74 -28.31 34.95 -1.35
C ALA A 74 -28.09 36.48 -1.32
N MET A 75 -27.02 37.01 -1.91
CA MET A 75 -26.84 38.46 -2.03
C MET A 75 -27.58 39.03 -3.26
N PRO A 76 -28.48 40.02 -3.08
CA PRO A 76 -29.24 40.62 -4.18
C PRO A 76 -28.31 41.40 -5.13
N GLY A 77 -28.25 41.03 -6.40
CA GLY A 77 -27.55 41.80 -7.45
C GLY A 77 -26.70 41.03 -8.46
N VAL A 78 -26.54 39.70 -8.34
CA VAL A 78 -25.76 38.90 -9.30
C VAL A 78 -26.63 38.55 -10.53
N PRO A 79 -26.23 38.89 -11.77
CA PRO A 79 -27.03 38.61 -12.96
C PRO A 79 -27.15 37.10 -13.23
N ALA A 80 -28.36 36.65 -13.59
CA ALA A 80 -28.66 35.26 -13.94
C ALA A 80 -27.86 34.85 -15.20
N GLY A 81 -26.78 34.09 -15.03
CA GLY A 81 -25.90 33.65 -16.12
C GLY A 81 -24.40 33.75 -15.82
N VAL A 82 -24.00 34.42 -14.73
CA VAL A 82 -22.62 34.37 -14.26
C VAL A 82 -22.41 33.07 -13.48
N VAL A 83 -21.65 32.14 -14.05
CA VAL A 83 -21.15 30.96 -13.33
C VAL A 83 -20.25 31.48 -12.21
N ALA A 84 -20.69 31.32 -10.96
CA ALA A 84 -19.86 31.63 -9.81
C ALA A 84 -18.55 30.84 -9.89
N PRO A 85 -17.39 31.43 -9.55
CA PRO A 85 -16.15 30.67 -9.45
C PRO A 85 -16.38 29.49 -8.50
N ALA A 86 -15.94 28.29 -8.91
CA ALA A 86 -16.06 27.10 -8.08
C ALA A 86 -15.48 27.39 -6.68
N PRO A 87 -16.15 26.96 -5.60
CA PRO A 87 -15.66 27.23 -4.25
C PRO A 87 -14.21 26.74 -4.12
N PRO A 88 -13.32 27.50 -3.46
CA PRO A 88 -11.97 27.05 -3.21
C PRO A 88 -12.06 25.72 -2.46
N MET A 89 -11.49 24.68 -3.06
CA MET A 89 -11.52 23.34 -2.51
C MET A 89 -10.95 23.38 -1.08
N PRO A 90 -11.65 22.85 -0.06
CA PRO A 90 -11.09 22.80 1.28
C PRO A 90 -9.74 22.07 1.21
N PRO A 91 -8.65 22.64 1.75
CA PRO A 91 -7.33 22.03 1.66
C PRO A 91 -7.39 20.61 2.24
N ILE A 92 -6.85 19.64 1.52
CA ILE A 92 -6.79 18.24 1.98
C ILE A 92 -6.14 18.25 3.36
N THR A 93 -6.91 17.99 4.40
CA THR A 93 -6.43 18.17 5.76
C THR A 93 -5.61 16.94 6.16
N GLN A 94 -4.64 17.09 7.06
CA GLN A 94 -3.83 15.98 7.58
C GLN A 94 -4.68 14.78 8.02
N GLN A 95 -5.83 15.05 8.66
CA GLN A 95 -6.80 14.05 9.10
C GLN A 95 -7.41 13.24 7.95
N ASP A 96 -7.53 13.81 6.75
CA ASP A 96 -8.04 13.09 5.58
C ASP A 96 -6.98 12.12 5.05
N ILE A 97 -5.69 12.51 5.08
CA ILE A 97 -4.57 11.65 4.68
C ILE A 97 -4.44 10.48 5.63
N GLU A 98 -4.48 10.73 6.95
CA GLU A 98 -4.41 9.66 7.96
C GLU A 98 -5.55 8.64 7.80
N LYS A 99 -6.78 9.12 7.58
CA LYS A 99 -7.93 8.26 7.29
C LYS A 99 -7.76 7.46 5.99
N ALA A 100 -7.22 8.07 4.94
CA ALA A 100 -6.88 7.38 3.68
C ALA A 100 -5.88 6.26 3.89
N VAL A 101 -4.79 6.58 4.60
CA VAL A 101 -3.67 5.66 4.82
C VAL A 101 -4.14 4.49 5.66
N TYR A 102 -4.97 4.73 6.68
CA TYR A 102 -5.56 3.69 7.52
C TYR A 102 -6.58 2.84 6.75
N ALA A 103 -7.51 3.44 6.01
CA ALA A 103 -8.46 2.71 5.20
C ALA A 103 -7.75 1.85 4.13
N GLY A 104 -6.77 2.44 3.45
CA GLY A 104 -5.86 1.71 2.58
C GLY A 104 -5.15 0.58 3.31
N ALA A 105 -4.67 0.81 4.54
CA ALA A 105 -3.95 -0.17 5.37
C ALA A 105 -4.74 -1.42 5.64
N VAL A 106 -6.01 -1.27 5.93
CA VAL A 106 -6.88 -2.40 6.21
C VAL A 106 -7.20 -3.19 4.94
N LEU A 107 -7.35 -2.52 3.78
CA LEU A 107 -7.70 -3.17 2.52
C LEU A 107 -6.62 -4.14 2.00
N ARG A 108 -5.34 -3.90 2.33
CA ARG A 108 -4.20 -4.76 1.92
C ARG A 108 -3.98 -5.99 2.81
N ILE A 109 -4.51 -6.00 4.04
CA ILE A 109 -4.32 -7.13 4.96
C ILE A 109 -4.85 -8.43 4.35
N ARG A 110 -6.00 -8.37 3.65
CA ARG A 110 -6.61 -9.55 3.03
C ARG A 110 -5.71 -10.21 1.97
N PRO A 111 -5.26 -9.49 0.91
CA PRO A 111 -4.32 -10.04 -0.07
C PRO A 111 -3.01 -10.54 0.55
N VAL A 112 -2.38 -9.75 1.44
CA VAL A 112 -1.07 -10.11 2.02
C VAL A 112 -1.15 -11.35 2.91
N LEU A 113 -2.21 -11.48 3.71
CA LEU A 113 -2.39 -12.69 4.52
C LEU A 113 -2.72 -13.91 3.66
N MET A 114 -3.47 -13.73 2.57
CA MET A 114 -3.78 -14.83 1.65
C MET A 114 -2.51 -15.43 1.05
N THR A 115 -1.61 -14.60 0.51
CA THR A 115 -0.37 -15.09 -0.10
C THR A 115 0.52 -15.77 0.93
N VAL A 116 0.72 -15.15 2.09
CA VAL A 116 1.60 -15.70 3.13
C VAL A 116 1.09 -17.03 3.67
N VAL A 117 -0.23 -17.18 3.84
CA VAL A 117 -0.82 -18.46 4.24
C VAL A 117 -0.60 -19.51 3.15
N VAL A 118 -0.82 -19.18 1.88
CA VAL A 118 -0.60 -20.11 0.76
C VAL A 118 0.87 -20.53 0.66
N ASP A 119 1.80 -19.59 0.79
CA ASP A 119 3.24 -19.86 0.75
C ASP A 119 3.66 -20.76 1.92
N MET A 120 3.18 -20.47 3.13
CA MET A 120 3.46 -21.32 4.29
C MET A 120 2.89 -22.72 4.10
N LEU A 121 1.65 -22.86 3.63
CA LEU A 121 1.06 -24.18 3.38
C LEU A 121 1.78 -24.95 2.25
N GLY A 122 2.29 -24.25 1.24
CA GLY A 122 3.03 -24.85 0.13
C GLY A 122 4.44 -25.32 0.53
N LEU A 123 5.15 -24.54 1.35
CA LEU A 123 6.53 -24.85 1.73
C LEU A 123 6.66 -25.62 3.05
N PHE A 124 5.66 -25.61 3.93
CA PHE A 124 5.72 -26.33 5.20
C PHE A 124 5.98 -27.84 5.03
N PRO A 125 5.34 -28.56 4.09
CA PRO A 125 5.62 -29.98 3.84
C PRO A 125 7.06 -30.23 3.40
N VAL A 126 7.67 -29.29 2.66
CA VAL A 126 9.04 -29.40 2.17
C VAL A 126 10.04 -29.38 3.33
N LEU A 127 9.76 -28.63 4.40
CA LEU A 127 10.64 -28.55 5.57
C LEU A 127 10.72 -29.89 6.32
N ILE A 128 9.59 -30.59 6.44
CA ILE A 128 9.51 -31.85 7.19
C ILE A 128 9.82 -33.08 6.33
N ALA A 129 9.94 -32.94 5.01
CA ALA A 129 10.23 -34.06 4.12
C ALA A 129 11.60 -34.69 4.43
N THR A 130 11.65 -36.02 4.58
CA THR A 130 12.84 -36.82 4.92
C THR A 130 13.33 -37.73 3.79
N GLY A 131 12.76 -37.58 2.59
CA GLY A 131 13.11 -38.40 1.43
C GLY A 131 14.44 -38.01 0.75
N VAL A 132 14.77 -38.72 -0.32
CA VAL A 132 15.93 -38.45 -1.19
C VAL A 132 15.82 -37.01 -1.74
N GLY A 133 16.90 -36.23 -1.61
CA GLY A 133 16.93 -34.82 -2.03
C GLY A 133 16.56 -33.81 -0.92
N SER A 134 16.15 -34.27 0.27
CA SER A 134 15.87 -33.39 1.41
C SER A 134 17.08 -32.59 1.89
N ASP A 135 18.30 -33.10 1.70
CA ASP A 135 19.56 -32.40 2.03
C ASP A 135 19.74 -31.09 1.25
N LEU A 136 19.10 -30.98 0.07
CA LEU A 136 19.19 -29.81 -0.79
C LEU A 136 17.95 -28.91 -0.65
N MET A 137 16.78 -29.51 -0.41
CA MET A 137 15.51 -28.80 -0.30
C MET A 137 15.32 -28.11 1.05
N ARG A 138 15.69 -28.73 2.17
CA ARG A 138 15.51 -28.13 3.50
C ARG A 138 16.28 -26.81 3.67
N PRO A 139 17.58 -26.73 3.33
CA PRO A 139 18.33 -25.48 3.45
C PRO A 139 17.81 -24.39 2.49
N LEU A 140 17.16 -24.78 1.39
CA LEU A 140 16.51 -23.84 0.47
C LEU A 140 15.20 -23.28 1.03
N ALA A 141 14.37 -24.12 1.65
CA ALA A 141 13.06 -23.72 2.16
C ALA A 141 13.11 -23.04 3.54
N LEU A 142 14.07 -23.41 4.40
CA LEU A 142 14.23 -22.88 5.76
C LEU A 142 14.24 -21.35 5.86
N PRO A 143 15.18 -20.65 5.20
CA PRO A 143 15.25 -19.19 5.28
C PRO A 143 14.01 -18.52 4.69
N TYR A 144 13.39 -19.15 3.69
CA TYR A 144 12.18 -18.63 3.05
C TYR A 144 11.00 -18.64 4.02
N VAL A 145 10.67 -19.78 4.65
CA VAL A 145 9.46 -19.89 5.50
C VAL A 145 9.54 -18.98 6.72
N PHE A 146 10.66 -19.03 7.46
CA PHE A 146 10.84 -18.20 8.66
C PHE A 146 11.07 -16.72 8.31
N GLY A 147 11.77 -16.48 7.20
CA GLY A 147 12.02 -15.14 6.72
C GLY A 147 10.77 -14.45 6.19
N LEU A 148 9.83 -15.20 5.59
CA LEU A 148 8.58 -14.69 5.03
C LEU A 148 7.71 -14.10 6.11
N VAL A 149 7.44 -14.85 7.20
CA VAL A 149 6.61 -14.38 8.31
C VAL A 149 7.15 -13.06 8.87
N THR A 150 8.46 -13.01 9.12
CA THR A 150 9.11 -11.82 9.68
C THR A 150 9.08 -10.65 8.68
N ALA A 151 9.33 -10.92 7.40
CA ALA A 151 9.32 -9.90 6.35
C ALA A 151 7.93 -9.34 6.11
N THR A 152 6.89 -10.17 6.12
CA THR A 152 5.50 -9.76 5.95
C THR A 152 5.05 -8.86 7.10
N LEU A 153 5.31 -9.27 8.34
CA LEU A 153 4.97 -8.44 9.50
C LEU A 153 5.66 -7.08 9.43
N TYR A 154 6.94 -7.08 9.07
CA TYR A 154 7.67 -5.83 8.86
C TYR A 154 7.08 -5.01 7.71
N ALA A 155 6.77 -5.60 6.56
CA ALA A 155 6.20 -4.88 5.41
C ALA A 155 4.82 -4.28 5.73
N LEU A 156 3.96 -5.02 6.43
CA LEU A 156 2.63 -4.56 6.84
C LEU A 156 2.68 -3.40 7.83
N VAL A 157 3.69 -3.32 8.68
CA VAL A 157 3.82 -2.23 9.66
C VAL A 157 4.63 -1.07 9.09
N VAL A 158 5.79 -1.37 8.50
CA VAL A 158 6.78 -0.36 8.11
C VAL A 158 6.40 0.35 6.84
N VAL A 159 5.86 -0.32 5.82
CA VAL A 159 5.51 0.37 4.56
C VAL A 159 4.40 1.41 4.76
N PRO A 160 3.26 1.12 5.43
CA PRO A 160 2.26 2.17 5.67
C PRO A 160 2.75 3.27 6.61
N ALA A 161 3.57 2.93 7.62
CA ALA A 161 4.20 3.93 8.48
C ALA A 161 5.15 4.85 7.69
N LEU A 162 5.97 4.26 6.82
CA LEU A 162 6.89 5.00 5.95
C LEU A 162 6.12 5.90 4.99
N PHE A 163 5.04 5.42 4.40
CA PHE A 163 4.19 6.23 3.52
C PHE A 163 3.55 7.41 4.26
N ALA A 164 3.06 7.21 5.48
CA ALA A 164 2.53 8.30 6.31
C ALA A 164 3.60 9.35 6.61
N LEU A 165 4.82 8.91 6.97
CA LEU A 165 5.95 9.80 7.24
C LEU A 165 6.40 10.57 5.98
N VAL A 166 6.48 9.90 4.84
CA VAL A 166 6.84 10.53 3.56
C VAL A 166 5.78 11.56 3.16
N LYS A 167 4.49 11.23 3.31
CA LYS A 167 3.37 12.15 3.05
C LYS A 167 3.42 13.39 3.95
N GLU A 168 3.67 13.21 5.23
CA GLU A 168 3.80 14.33 6.18
C GLU A 168 5.02 15.20 5.84
N TRP A 169 6.12 14.57 5.42
CA TRP A 169 7.33 15.26 5.00
C TRP A 169 7.15 16.03 3.69
N GLU A 170 6.46 15.47 2.69
CA GLU A 170 6.06 16.16 1.46
C GLU A 170 5.17 17.37 1.76
N TRP A 171 4.16 17.19 2.64
CA TRP A 171 3.29 18.28 3.06
C TRP A 171 4.08 19.43 3.71
N ARG A 172 5.04 19.11 4.58
CA ARG A 172 5.91 20.09 5.26
C ARG A 172 6.88 20.80 4.31
N ARG A 173 7.28 20.20 3.18
CA ARG A 173 8.25 20.79 2.24
C ARG A 173 7.63 21.49 1.04
N THR A 174 6.52 20.99 0.51
CA THR A 174 6.03 21.40 -0.81
C THR A 174 4.63 22.02 -0.77
N GLY A 175 3.89 21.87 0.35
CA GLY A 175 2.52 22.40 0.47
C GLY A 175 1.51 21.81 -0.53
N GLN A 176 1.90 20.76 -1.27
CA GLN A 176 1.09 20.07 -2.25
C GLN A 176 1.23 18.56 -2.07
N LEU A 177 0.11 17.84 -2.15
CA LEU A 177 0.11 16.39 -2.17
C LEU A 177 0.38 15.92 -3.59
N THR A 178 1.57 15.35 -3.82
CA THR A 178 1.84 14.64 -5.07
C THR A 178 1.00 13.36 -5.08
N TYR A 179 -0.02 13.33 -5.94
CA TYR A 179 -0.75 12.13 -6.33
C TYR A 179 -0.25 11.72 -7.71
N LEU A 180 0.13 10.45 -7.87
CA LEU A 180 0.46 9.90 -9.18
C LEU A 180 -0.85 9.74 -9.97
N THR A 181 -1.17 10.69 -10.85
CA THR A 181 -2.15 10.46 -11.91
C THR A 181 -1.58 9.39 -12.84
N LEU A 182 -1.89 8.13 -12.58
CA LEU A 182 -1.75 7.07 -13.58
C LEU A 182 -2.63 7.50 -14.77
N HIS A 183 -2.00 7.96 -15.83
CA HIS A 183 -2.61 7.97 -17.15
C HIS A 183 -2.74 6.50 -17.56
N ASP A 184 -3.98 6.10 -17.84
CA ASP A 184 -4.30 4.85 -18.52
C ASP A 184 -3.54 4.73 -19.85
#